data_AF-A0A941QZ64-F1
#
_entry.id   AF-A0A941QZ64-F1
#
_cell.length_a   1.000
_cell.length_b   1.000
_cell.length_c   1.000
_cell.angle_alpha   90.00
_cell.angle_beta   90.00
_cell.angle_gamma   90.00
#
_symmetry.space_group_name_H-M   'P 1'
#
loop_
_entity.id
_entity.type
_entity.pdbx_description
1 polymer ?
#
loop_
_entity_poly.entity_id
_entity_poly.type
_entity_poly.pdbx_seq_one_letter_code
_entity_poly.pdbx_strand_id
1 'polypeptide(L)' 'MDKHKTGRISQILAIIVSLFFIFIAVNGYQRTGDIAVAMLFGLLAVLGYFIVKLLFLGVNKLLDSLDDKHNERSE' A
#
# COMPACT_ATOMS: atom_id res chain seq x y z
N MET A 1 13.34 6.56 14.66
CA MET A 1 13.01 7.81 13.94
C MET A 1 13.26 7.54 12.46
N ASP A 2 12.23 7.69 11.62
CA ASP A 2 12.18 7.30 10.19
C ASP A 2 13.44 7.76 9.43
N LYS A 3 14.46 6.89 9.33
CA LYS A 3 15.78 7.22 8.76
C LYS A 3 15.77 7.20 7.23
N HIS A 4 14.81 6.47 6.66
CA HIS A 4 14.58 6.35 5.23
C HIS A 4 13.13 6.73 4.97
N LYS A 5 12.85 7.78 4.18
CA LYS A 5 11.49 8.30 3.89
C LYS A 5 10.54 7.28 3.21
N THR A 6 10.92 6.00 3.14
CA THR A 6 10.22 4.83 2.62
C THR A 6 8.86 4.64 3.27
N GLY A 7 8.72 4.94 4.57
CA GLY A 7 7.42 4.89 5.26
C GLY A 7 6.40 5.89 4.68
N ARG A 8 6.84 7.10 4.35
CA ARG A 8 5.97 8.13 3.72
C ARG A 8 5.63 7.80 2.28
N ILE A 9 6.59 7.28 1.50
CA ILE A 9 6.36 6.88 0.11
C ILE A 9 5.34 5.72 0.05
N SER A 10 5.50 4.74 0.94
CA SER A 10 4.54 3.64 1.11
C SER A 10 3.12 4.16 1.34
N GLN A 11 2.98 5.09 2.29
CA GLN A 11 1.68 5.64 2.66
C GLN A 11 1.03 6.41 1.50
N ILE A 12 1.81 7.21 0.77
CA ILE A 12 1.32 7.96 -0.40
C ILE A 12 0.89 6.98 -1.51
N LEU A 13 1.71 5.97 -1.83
CA LEU A 13 1.34 4.96 -2.82
C LEU A 13 0.08 4.19 -2.43
N ALA A 14 -0.03 3.78 -1.17
CA ALA A 14 -1.21 3.06 -0.67
C ALA A 14 -2.49 3.89 -0.80
N ILE A 15 -2.40 5.20 -0.53
CA ILE A 15 -3.52 6.13 -0.71
C ILE A 15 -3.88 6.26 -2.19
N ILE A 16 -2.90 6.43 -3.08
CA ILE A 16 -3.16 6.58 -4.53
C ILE A 16 -3.84 5.32 -5.09
N VAL A 17 -3.34 4.13 -4.74
CA VAL A 17 -3.93 2.85 -5.18
C VAL A 17 -5.36 2.70 -4.63
N SER A 18 -5.59 3.03 -3.36
CA SER A 18 -6.94 2.99 -2.78
C SER A 18 -7.90 3.94 -3.49
N LEU A 19 -7.48 5.16 -3.80
CA LEU A 19 -8.30 6.14 -4.53
C LEU A 19 -8.64 5.67 -5.95
N PHE A 20 -7.69 5.01 -6.63
CA PHE A 20 -7.93 4.43 -7.95
C PHE A 20 -9.04 3.38 -7.92
N PHE A 21 -9.01 2.43 -6.98
CA PHE A 21 -10.05 1.42 -6.87
C PHE A 21 -11.40 1.99 -6.44
N ILE A 22 -11.43 2.99 -5.54
CA ILE A 22 -12.66 3.70 -5.18
C ILE A 22 -13.26 4.40 -6.41
N PHE A 23 -12.43 5.06 -7.22
CA PHE A 23 -12.89 5.71 -8.44
C PHE A 23 -13.54 4.69 -9.39
N ILE A 24 -12.91 3.52 -9.58
CA ILE A 24 -13.48 2.43 -10.40
C ILE A 24 -14.78 1.90 -9.80
N ALA A 25 -14.85 1.71 -8.47
CA ALA A 25 -16.07 1.23 -7.80
C ALA A 25 -17.25 2.17 -8.06
N VAL A 26 -17.05 3.48 -7.90
CA VAL A 26 -18.08 4.49 -8.14
C VAL A 26 -18.47 4.54 -9.62
N ASN A 27 -17.50 4.55 -10.54
CA ASN A 27 -17.79 4.59 -11.98
C ASN A 27 -18.52 3.31 -12.44
N GLY A 28 -18.10 2.16 -11.93
CA GLY A 28 -18.71 0.86 -12.21
C GLY A 28 -20.17 0.82 -11.78
N TYR A 29 -20.46 1.26 -10.55
CA TYR A 29 -21.83 1.37 -10.05
C TYR A 29 -22.66 2.35 -10.86
N GLN A 30 -22.12 3.53 -11.18
CA GLN A 30 -22.84 4.54 -11.96
C GLN A 30 -23.22 4.06 -13.36
N ARG A 31 -22.38 3.24 -14.01
CA ARG A 31 -22.64 2.73 -15.36
C ARG A 31 -23.52 1.50 -15.41
N THR A 32 -23.46 0.64 -14.40
CA THR A 32 -24.16 -0.66 -14.40
C THR A 32 -25.40 -0.67 -13.51
N GLY A 33 -25.48 0.22 -12.52
CA GLY A 33 -26.49 0.18 -11.46
C GLY A 33 -26.34 -1.01 -10.50
N ASP A 34 -25.30 -1.83 -10.67
CA ASP A 34 -25.12 -3.07 -9.92
C ASP A 34 -24.26 -2.84 -8.68
N ILE A 35 -24.85 -3.06 -7.51
CA ILE A 35 -24.19 -2.90 -6.22
C ILE A 35 -23.10 -3.95 -5.97
N ALA A 36 -23.17 -5.11 -6.63
CA ALA A 36 -22.14 -6.14 -6.54
C ALA A 36 -20.81 -5.63 -7.11
N VAL A 37 -20.84 -4.82 -8.17
CA VAL A 37 -19.66 -4.18 -8.76
C VAL A 37 -19.03 -3.22 -7.77
N ALA A 38 -19.83 -2.40 -7.09
CA ALA A 38 -19.34 -1.48 -6.06
C ALA A 38 -18.67 -2.24 -4.90
N MET A 39 -19.29 -3.32 -4.42
CA MET A 39 -18.74 -4.14 -3.34
C MET A 39 -17.45 -4.85 -3.75
N LEU A 40 -17.37 -5.41 -4.97
CA LEU A 40 -16.19 -6.08 -5.48
C LEU A 40 -14.99 -5.11 -5.54
N PHE A 41 -15.18 -3.96 -6.17
CA PHE A 41 -14.10 -2.97 -6.28
C PHE A 41 -13.78 -2.30 -4.94
N GLY A 42 -14.76 -2.14 -4.05
CA GLY A 42 -14.53 -1.72 -2.66
C GLY A 42 -13.65 -2.72 -1.90
N LEU A 43 -13.92 -4.03 -2.01
CA LEU A 43 -13.10 -5.08 -1.43
C LEU A 43 -11.68 -5.07 -2.01
N LEU A 44 -11.56 -4.93 -3.34
CA LEU A 44 -10.27 -4.81 -4.01
C LEU A 44 -9.49 -3.55 -3.58
N ALA A 45 -10.17 -2.44 -3.28
CA ALA A 45 -9.53 -1.25 -2.74
C ALA A 45 -8.87 -1.52 -1.37
N VAL A 46 -9.60 -2.18 -0.47
CA VAL A 46 -9.10 -2.55 0.85
C VAL A 46 -7.94 -3.54 0.72
N LEU A 47 -8.08 -4.58 -0.11
CA LEU A 47 -7.03 -5.56 -0.35
C LEU A 47 -5.78 -4.90 -0.97
N GLY A 48 -5.96 -4.01 -1.94
CA GLY A 48 -4.87 -3.26 -2.58
C GLY A 48 -4.08 -2.42 -1.56
N TYR A 49 -4.78 -1.71 -0.66
CA TYR A 49 -4.15 -0.97 0.42
C TYR A 49 -3.29 -1.89 1.32
N PHE A 50 -3.84 -3.04 1.72
CA PHE A 50 -3.12 -4.01 2.56
C PHE A 50 -1.91 -4.60 1.85
N ILE A 51 -2.03 -4.99 0.58
CA ILE A 51 -0.92 -5.54 -0.21
C ILE A 51 0.22 -4.53 -0.31
N VAL A 52 -0.08 -3.28 -0.67
CA VAL A 52 0.94 -2.22 -0.75
C VAL A 52 1.61 -2.02 0.62
N LYS A 53 0.82 -1.95 1.69
CA LYS A 53 1.37 -1.78 3.05
C LYS A 53 2.27 -2.95 3.45
N LEU A 54 1.88 -4.19 3.16
CA LEU A 54 2.67 -5.39 3.47
C LEU A 54 3.96 -5.45 2.65
N LEU A 55 3.91 -5.11 1.36
CA LEU A 55 5.10 -5.07 0.50
C LEU A 55 6.13 -4.09 1.06
N PHE A 56 5.71 -2.88 1.41
CA PHE A 56 6.60 -1.88 1.98
C PHE A 56 7.09 -2.24 3.39
N LEU A 57 6.27 -2.92 4.19
CA LEU A 57 6.72 -3.47 5.48
C LEU A 57 7.82 -4.51 5.28
N GLY A 58 7.68 -5.38 4.27
CA GLY A 58 8.72 -6.33 3.89
C GLY A 58 9.99 -5.64 3.41
N VAL A 59 9.88 -4.64 2.54
CA VAL A 59 11.02 -3.86 2.04
C VAL A 59 11.75 -3.13 3.17
N ASN A 60 11.03 -2.49 4.09
CA ASN A 60 11.64 -1.83 5.24
C ASN A 60 12.37 -2.84 6.14
N LYS A 61 11.77 -4.00 6.41
CA LYS A 61 12.41 -5.03 7.23
C LYS A 61 13.68 -5.59 6.60
N LEU A 62 13.71 -5.71 5.27
CA LEU A 62 14.91 -6.08 4.53
C LEU A 62 15.98 -5.00 4.64
N LEU A 63 15.59 -3.73 4.48
CA LEU A 63 16.52 -2.61 4.55
C LEU A 63 17.12 -2.46 5.95
N ASP A 64 16.30 -2.57 7.00
CA ASP A 64 16.74 -2.52 8.40
C ASP A 64 17.77 -3.64 8.70
N SER A 65 17.53 -4.85 8.19
CA SER A 65 18.47 -5.98 8.39
C SER A 65 19.84 -5.78 7.73
N LEU A 66 19.92 -4.94 6.70
CA LEU A 66 21.17 -4.59 6.01
C LEU A 66 21.92 -3.48 6.75
N ASP A 67 21.19 -2.49 7.30
CA ASP A 67 21.76 -1.41 8.12
C ASP A 67 22.36 -1.94 9.43
N ASP A 68 21.67 -2.87 10.13
CA ASP A 68 22.16 -3.44 11.40
C ASP A 68 23.48 -4.20 11.22
N LYS A 69 23.63 -4.94 10.10
CA LYS A 69 24.87 -5.64 9.74
C LYS A 69 26.05 -4.72 9.46
N HIS A 70 25.78 -3.49 9.01
CA HIS A 70 26.84 -2.53 8.73
C HIS A 70 27.40 -1.89 10.02
N ASN A 71 26.54 -1.69 11.02
CA ASN A 71 26.91 -1.08 12.29
C ASN A 71 27.80 -1.98 13.16
N GLU A 72 27.55 -3.30 13.21
CA GLU A 72 28.37 -4.26 13.98
C GLU A 72 29.82 -4.42 13.47
N ARG A 73 30.13 -3.96 12.25
CA ARG A 73 31.46 -4.08 11.65
C ARG A 73 32.35 -2.86 11.90
N SER A 74 31.79 -1.81 12.50
CA SER A 74 32.44 -0.52 12.72
C SER A 74 32.81 -0.27 14.19
N GLU A 75 32.54 -1.25 15.06
CA GLU A 75 33.06 -1.36 16.44
C GLU A 75 34.15 -2.44 16.50
#